data_AF-A0A7C1CZ08-F1
#
_entry.id   AF-A0A7C1CZ08-F1
#
_cell.length_a   1.000
_cell.length_b   1.000
_cell.length_c   1.000
_cell.angle_alpha   90.00
_cell.angle_beta   90.00
_cell.angle_gamma   90.00
#
_symmetry.space_group_name_H-M   'P 1'
#
loop_
_entity.id
_entity.type
_entity.pdbx_description
1 polymer ?
#
loop_
_entity_poly.entity_id
_entity_poly.type
_entity_poly.pdbx_seq_one_letter_code
_entity_poly.pdbx_strand_id
1 'polypeptide(L)'
;SAKMEGVIDLAEEVFHMPVRLGVPQGVSGLVDVVRNPIYATGVGLLLFAHQCRRSGGLDVRADGGFNCVLRRMKSWFQGNF
;
A
#
# COMPACT_ATOMS: atom_id res chain seq x y z
N SER A 1 5.05 14.53 5.89
CA SER A 1 4.43 13.68 6.95
C SER A 1 2.96 14.03 7.04
N ALA A 2 2.05 13.05 7.06
CA ALA A 2 0.59 13.30 7.05
C ALA A 2 0.01 13.77 8.40
N LYS A 3 0.81 13.77 9.47
CA LYS A 3 0.42 14.14 10.84
C LYS A 3 0.69 15.61 11.21
N MET A 4 1.02 16.43 10.22
CA MET A 4 1.28 17.86 10.42
C MET A 4 -0.04 18.58 10.70
N GLU A 5 -0.07 19.42 11.73
CA GLU A 5 -1.24 20.25 12.05
C GLU A 5 -1.56 21.18 10.85
N GLY A 6 -2.85 21.38 10.56
CA GLY A 6 -3.32 22.24 9.47
C GLY A 6 -3.13 21.68 8.04
N VAL A 7 -2.49 20.51 7.86
CA VAL A 7 -2.27 19.96 6.51
C VAL A 7 -3.56 19.51 5.82
N ILE A 8 -4.59 19.17 6.60
CA ILE A 8 -5.90 18.78 6.09
C ILE A 8 -6.62 20.02 5.56
N ASP A 9 -6.66 21.10 6.36
CA ASP A 9 -7.31 22.35 5.99
C ASP A 9 -6.72 22.94 4.70
N LEU A 10 -5.39 22.93 4.58
CA LEU A 10 -4.71 23.33 3.35
C LEU A 10 -5.06 22.45 2.16
N ALA A 11 -5.15 21.12 2.37
CA ALA A 11 -5.51 20.20 1.30
C ALA A 11 -6.97 20.42 0.84
N GLU A 12 -7.89 20.69 1.76
CA GLU A 12 -9.28 21.01 1.42
C GLU A 12 -9.39 22.31 0.62
N GLU A 13 -8.61 23.33 1.01
CA GLU A 13 -8.54 24.60 0.27
C GLU A 13 -8.04 24.40 -1.16
N VAL A 14 -6.97 23.60 -1.34
CA VAL A 14 -6.35 23.35 -2.65
C VAL A 14 -7.21 22.46 -3.55
N PHE A 15 -7.84 21.43 -2.99
CA PHE A 15 -8.59 20.45 -3.78
C PHE A 15 -10.09 20.76 -3.92
N HIS A 16 -10.60 21.77 -3.20
CA HIS A 16 -12.02 22.15 -3.18
C HIS A 16 -12.97 20.97 -2.92
N MET A 17 -12.51 20.01 -2.12
CA MET A 17 -13.24 18.79 -1.82
C MET A 17 -12.87 18.28 -0.42
N PRO A 18 -13.74 17.52 0.26
CA PRO A 18 -13.46 17.03 1.60
C PRO A 18 -12.26 16.07 1.59
N VAL A 19 -11.30 16.32 2.50
CA VAL A 19 -10.08 15.51 2.64
C VAL A 19 -10.11 14.78 3.98
N ARG A 20 -9.62 13.53 3.99
CA ARG A 20 -9.55 12.72 5.20
C ARG A 20 -8.18 12.09 5.38
N LEU A 21 -7.77 11.98 6.64
CA LEU A 21 -6.52 11.33 7.00
C LEU A 21 -6.66 9.81 6.92
N GLY A 22 -5.84 9.18 6.08
CA GLY A 22 -5.80 7.72 5.95
C GLY A 22 -5.15 7.05 7.16
N VAL A 23 -5.82 6.05 7.73
CA VAL A 23 -5.28 5.16 8.78
C VAL A 23 -5.41 3.70 8.33
N PRO A 24 -4.51 2.80 8.74
CA PRO A 24 -4.61 1.39 8.33
C PRO A 24 -5.89 0.75 8.86
N GLN A 25 -6.51 -0.10 8.02
CA GLN A 25 -7.76 -0.81 8.28
C GLN A 25 -7.58 -2.31 7.98
N GLY A 26 -8.50 -3.15 8.47
CA GLY A 26 -8.48 -4.60 8.17
C GLY A 26 -7.55 -5.44 9.06
N VAL A 27 -7.19 -4.94 10.25
CA VAL A 27 -6.38 -5.65 11.24
C VAL A 27 -7.19 -5.82 12.53
N SER A 28 -7.23 -7.02 13.10
CA SER A 28 -7.91 -7.32 14.38
C SER A 28 -6.90 -7.58 15.51
N GLY A 29 -7.33 -7.48 16.77
CA GLY A 29 -6.51 -7.74 17.96
C GLY A 29 -5.78 -6.52 18.51
N LEU A 30 -4.86 -5.91 17.74
CA LEU A 30 -4.03 -4.77 18.18
C LEU A 30 -4.59 -3.41 17.73
N VAL A 31 -5.90 -3.28 17.60
CA VAL A 31 -6.54 -2.20 16.84
C VAL A 31 -6.29 -0.81 17.44
N ASP A 32 -6.09 -0.71 18.75
CA ASP A 32 -5.88 0.58 19.43
C ASP A 32 -4.51 1.23 19.17
N VAL A 33 -3.48 0.45 18.81
CA VAL A 33 -2.13 0.99 18.54
C VAL A 33 -1.94 1.35 17.06
N VAL A 34 -2.61 0.63 16.15
CA VAL A 34 -2.45 0.84 14.70
C VAL A 34 -3.32 1.96 14.11
N ARG A 35 -4.20 2.62 14.87
CA ARG A 35 -4.97 3.81 14.42
C ARG A 35 -4.09 5.07 14.29
N ASN A 36 -2.97 4.94 13.60
CA ASN A 36 -1.99 5.99 13.39
C ASN A 36 -1.47 5.87 11.95
N PRO A 37 -1.51 6.96 11.14
CA PRO A 37 -1.05 6.95 9.74
C PRO A 37 0.40 6.49 9.58
N ILE A 38 1.22 6.59 10.63
CA ILE A 38 2.61 6.11 10.66
C ILE A 38 2.70 4.61 10.32
N TYR A 39 1.68 3.82 10.67
CA TYR A 39 1.66 2.38 10.42
C TYR A 39 1.00 1.99 9.09
N ALA A 40 0.49 2.95 8.31
CA ALA A 40 -0.26 2.67 7.08
C ALA A 40 0.53 1.86 6.05
N THR A 41 1.80 2.22 5.82
CA THR A 41 2.65 1.53 4.84
C THR A 41 3.01 0.11 5.29
N GLY A 42 3.41 -0.06 6.56
CA GLY A 42 3.79 -1.37 7.09
C GLY A 42 2.62 -2.35 7.11
N VAL A 43 1.44 -1.89 7.57
CA VAL A 43 0.22 -2.70 7.57
C VAL A 43 -0.20 -3.05 6.14
N GLY A 44 -0.15 -2.10 5.21
CA GLY A 44 -0.49 -2.35 3.80
C GLY A 44 0.37 -3.43 3.14
N LEU A 45 1.67 -3.43 3.40
CA LEU A 45 2.60 -4.45 2.88
C LEU A 45 2.30 -5.85 3.45
N LEU A 46 1.97 -5.94 4.73
CA LEU A 46 1.61 -7.21 5.37
C LEU A 46 0.29 -7.76 4.81
N LEU A 47 -0.71 -6.91 4.64
CA LEU A 47 -1.99 -7.28 4.02
C LEU A 47 -1.80 -7.74 2.58
N PHE A 48 -0.96 -7.04 1.80
CA PHE A 48 -0.64 -7.42 0.42
C PHE A 48 0.02 -8.80 0.35
N ALA A 49 1.06 -9.04 1.16
CA ALA A 49 1.73 -10.33 1.20
C ALA A 49 0.80 -11.47 1.64
N HIS A 50 -0.09 -11.21 2.61
CA HIS A 50 -1.10 -12.17 3.07
C HIS A 50 -2.10 -12.53 1.96
N GLN A 51 -2.55 -11.54 1.17
CA GLN A 51 -3.44 -11.77 0.03
C GLN A 51 -2.75 -12.56 -1.08
N CYS A 52 -1.49 -12.22 -1.42
CA CYS A 52 -0.70 -12.96 -2.42
C CYS A 52 -0.49 -14.44 -2.06
N ARG A 53 -0.41 -14.78 -0.76
CA ARG A 53 -0.25 -16.18 -0.30
C ARG A 53 -1.53 -17.00 -0.37
N ARG A 54 -2.70 -16.36 -0.21
CA ARG A 54 -4.01 -17.05 -0.26
C ARG A 54 -4.45 -17.38 -1.70
N SER A 55 -3.99 -16.62 -2.70
CA SER A 55 -4.38 -16.78 -4.11
C SER A 55 -3.61 -17.88 -4.87
N GLY A 56 -3.39 -19.05 -4.25
CA GLY A 56 -2.68 -20.17 -4.91
C GLY A 56 -3.38 -20.63 -6.21
N GLY A 57 -2.89 -20.18 -7.37
CA GLY A 57 -3.28 -20.65 -8.69
C GLY A 57 -4.08 -19.65 -9.54
N LEU A 58 -3.39 -19.02 -10.49
CA LEU A 58 -3.87 -18.51 -11.80
C LEU A 58 -5.26 -17.82 -11.86
N ASP A 59 -5.31 -16.52 -11.53
CA ASP A 59 -5.86 -15.49 -12.45
C ASP A 59 -5.23 -14.15 -12.03
N VAL A 60 -4.18 -13.80 -12.77
CA VAL A 60 -3.49 -12.54 -12.64
C VAL A 60 -4.40 -11.46 -13.21
N ARG A 61 -5.20 -10.86 -12.32
CA ARG A 61 -5.72 -9.50 -12.48
C ARG A 61 -5.19 -8.57 -11.40
N ALA A 62 -3.90 -8.67 -11.15
CA ALA A 62 -3.01 -7.59 -10.72
C ALA A 62 -1.63 -8.21 -10.46
N ASP A 63 -0.81 -8.29 -11.51
CA ASP A 63 0.62 -8.64 -11.46
C ASP A 63 1.46 -7.55 -10.75
N GLY A 64 0.94 -6.98 -9.67
CA GLY A 64 0.92 -5.53 -9.52
C GLY A 64 1.79 -5.04 -8.40
N GLY A 65 3.09 -5.15 -8.63
CA GLY A 65 4.00 -4.26 -7.97
C GLY A 65 5.40 -4.72 -8.21
N PHE A 66 6.19 -4.67 -7.15
CA PHE A 66 7.62 -4.61 -7.32
C PHE A 66 8.31 -5.97 -7.48
N ASN A 67 7.78 -7.07 -6.95
CA ASN A 67 8.48 -8.36 -7.03
C ASN A 67 8.18 -9.15 -8.33
N CYS A 68 7.06 -8.87 -9.01
CA CYS A 68 6.93 -9.29 -10.40
C CYS A 68 7.72 -8.38 -11.35
N VAL A 69 7.76 -7.07 -11.08
CA VAL A 69 8.66 -6.13 -11.78
C VAL A 69 10.13 -6.57 -11.67
N LEU A 70 10.60 -6.96 -10.48
CA LEU A 70 11.94 -7.51 -10.25
C LEU A 70 12.18 -8.84 -10.98
N ARG A 71 11.15 -9.66 -11.18
CA ARG A 71 11.25 -10.93 -11.92
C ARG A 71 11.26 -10.75 -13.44
N ARG A 72 10.58 -9.73 -14.00
CA ARG A 72 10.56 -9.37 -15.44
C ARG A 72 11.84 -8.67 -15.89
N MET A 73 12.41 -7.80 -15.04
CA MET A 73 13.70 -7.16 -15.30
C MET A 73 14.85 -8.17 -15.38
N LYS A 74 14.86 -9.16 -14.49
CA LYS A 74 15.91 -10.20 -14.46
C LYS A 74 15.94 -11.09 -15.71
N SER A 75 14.81 -11.24 -16.41
CA SER A 75 14.71 -12.06 -17.62
C SER A 75 15.23 -11.38 -18.89
N TRP A 76 15.10 -10.05 -19.03
CA TRP A 76 15.58 -9.31 -20.21
C TRP A 76 17.11 -9.30 -20.29
N PHE A 77 17.75 -9.28 -19.12
CA PHE A 77 19.19 -9.29 -19.00
C PHE A 77 19.83 -10.65 -19.34
N GLN A 78 19.06 -11.74 -19.43
CA GLN A 78 19.58 -13.10 -19.68
C GLN A 78 19.29 -13.63 -21.09
N GLY A 79 18.58 -12.87 -21.94
CA GLY A 79 17.99 -13.40 -23.19
C GLY A 79 18.67 -13.01 -24.50
N ASN A 80 19.46 -11.92 -24.55
CA ASN A 80 20.01 -11.38 -25.80
C ASN A 80 21.48 -10.88 -25.69
N PHE A 81 22.14 -11.15 -24.57
CA PHE A 81 23.58 -11.02 -24.39
C PHE A 81 24.10 -12.25 -23.63
#